data_AF-A0A5K1FM39-F1
#
_entry.id   AF-A0A5K1FM39-F1
#
_cell.length_a   1.000
_cell.length_b   1.000
_cell.length_c   1.000
_cell.angle_alpha   90.00
_cell.angle_beta   90.00
_cell.angle_gamma   90.00
#
_symmetry.space_group_name_H-M   'P 1'
#
loop_
_entity.id
_entity.type
_entity.pdbx_description
1 polymer ?
#
loop_
_entity_poly.entity_id
_entity_poly.type
_entity_poly.pdbx_seq_one_letter_code
_entity_poly.pdbx_strand_id
1 'polypeptide(L)' 'MRYLGLKWTWELKFIADCLGKLTNLRTLHRFVECDEKGDTKGCDIRELKDLNKLQGELSIQG' A
#
# COMPACT_ATOMS: atom_id res chain seq x y z
N MET A 1 -3.42 11.18 -7.96
CA MET A 1 -2.98 9.94 -8.63
C MET A 1 -4.11 8.91 -8.61
N ARG A 2 -4.25 8.07 -9.64
CA ARG A 2 -5.33 7.04 -9.74
C ARG A 2 -4.79 5.61 -9.88
N TYR A 3 -3.52 5.44 -10.17
CA TYR A 3 -2.89 4.15 -10.41
C TYR A 3 -1.54 4.12 -9.71
N LEU A 4 -1.27 3.06 -8.94
CA LEU A 4 0.02 2.79 -8.33
C LEU A 4 0.40 1.33 -8.64
N GLY A 5 1.20 1.16 -9.68
CA GLY A 5 1.64 -0.15 -10.17
C GLY A 5 2.98 -0.55 -9.56
N LEU A 6 2.93 -1.31 -8.45
CA LEU A 6 4.11 -1.84 -7.75
C LEU A 6 4.32 -3.34 -8.01
N LYS A 7 3.84 -3.83 -9.17
CA LYS A 7 3.77 -5.27 -9.48
C LYS A 7 5.16 -5.93 -9.59
N TRP A 8 6.16 -5.19 -10.06
CA TRP A 8 7.52 -5.69 -10.30
C TRP A 8 8.57 -5.12 -9.34
N THR A 9 8.14 -4.39 -8.31
CA THR A 9 9.05 -3.89 -7.28
C THR A 9 9.21 -4.95 -6.20
N TRP A 10 10.06 -5.94 -6.48
CA TRP A 10 10.39 -7.04 -5.56
C TRP A 10 11.27 -6.60 -4.40
N GLU A 11 11.99 -5.49 -4.57
CA GLU A 11 12.78 -4.85 -3.51
C GLU A 11 12.01 -3.77 -2.75
N LEU A 12 10.69 -3.66 -2.95
CA LEU A 12 9.86 -2.73 -2.18
C LEU A 12 9.79 -3.23 -0.74
N LYS A 13 10.55 -2.60 0.15
CA LYS A 13 10.64 -2.99 1.57
C LYS A 13 9.71 -2.21 2.48
N PHE A 14 9.24 -1.04 2.04
CA PHE A 14 8.33 -0.22 2.82
C PHE A 14 7.40 0.58 1.91
N ILE A 15 6.18 0.78 2.38
CA ILE A 15 5.24 1.78 1.86
C ILE A 15 5.06 2.84 2.94
N ALA A 16 5.00 4.11 2.56
CA ALA A 16 4.79 5.20 3.52
C ALA A 16 3.31 5.32 3.95
N ASP A 17 3.07 5.73 5.20
CA ASP A 17 1.79 6.00 5.89
C ASP A 17 0.88 7.06 5.23
N CYS A 18 1.21 7.49 4.02
CA CYS A 18 0.36 8.39 3.25
C CYS A 18 -0.44 7.64 2.18
N LEU A 19 -0.29 6.31 2.07
CA LEU A 19 -1.02 5.53 1.09
C LEU A 19 -2.53 5.59 1.34
N GLY A 20 -3.00 5.52 2.59
CA GLY A 20 -4.42 5.61 2.94
C GLY A 20 -5.05 6.95 2.58
N LYS A 21 -4.25 8.02 2.47
CA LYS A 21 -4.71 9.35 2.00
C LYS A 21 -5.01 9.37 0.50
N LEU A 22 -4.55 8.37 -0.26
CA LEU A 22 -4.84 8.22 -1.68
C LEU A 22 -6.23 7.62 -1.90
N THR A 23 -7.28 8.18 -1.31
CA THR A 23 -8.68 7.68 -1.40
C THR A 23 -9.26 7.63 -2.82
N ASN A 24 -8.59 8.28 -3.78
CA ASN A 24 -8.92 8.23 -5.21
C ASN A 24 -8.09 7.20 -6.00
N LEU A 25 -7.28 6.39 -5.31
CA LEU A 25 -6.52 5.30 -5.90
C LEU A 25 -7.49 4.23 -6.39
N ARG A 26 -7.35 3.86 -7.66
CA ARG A 26 -8.19 2.85 -8.32
C ARG A 26 -7.49 1.53 -8.52
N THR A 27 -6.16 1.52 -8.50
CA THR A 27 -5.40 0.29 -8.70
C THR A 27 -4.16 0.33 -7.84
N LEU A 28 -4.00 -0.72 -7.04
CA LEU A 28 -2.84 -0.98 -6.19
C LEU A 28 -2.49 -2.45 -6.36
N HIS A 29 -1.39 -2.74 -7.02
CA HIS A 29 -1.02 -4.13 -7.33
C HIS A 29 -0.28 -4.83 -6.21
N ARG A 30 0.42 -4.09 -5.34
CA ARG A 30 1.23 -4.64 -4.26
C ARG A 30 1.17 -3.73 -3.04
N PHE A 31 0.91 -4.32 -1.89
CA PHE A 31 1.01 -3.70 -0.58
C PHE A 31 2.01 -4.49 0.27
N VAL A 32 2.95 -3.81 0.89
CA VAL A 32 3.94 -4.40 1.80
C VAL A 32 3.67 -3.82 3.17
N GLU A 33 3.18 -4.67 4.06
CA GLU A 33 2.99 -4.34 5.46
C GLU A 33 4.37 -4.23 6.11
N CYS A 34 4.60 -3.13 6.84
CA CYS A 34 5.85 -2.94 7.54
C CYS A 34 5.66 -3.44 8.96
N ASP A 35 6.32 -4.54 9.31
CA ASP A 35 6.35 -5.04 10.69
C ASP A 35 6.97 -3.95 11.59
N GLU A 36 6.25 -3.52 12.63
CA GLU A 36 6.54 -2.35 13.51
C GLU A 36 7.80 -2.54 14.38
N LYS A 37 8.92 -3.01 13.80
CA LYS A 37 10.15 -3.34 14.51
C LYS A 37 11.24 -2.26 14.46
N GLY A 38 10.90 -1.01 14.12
CA GLY A 38 11.85 0.11 14.12
C GLY A 38 11.23 1.51 14.06
N ASP A 39 12.07 2.55 14.07
CA ASP A 39 11.71 3.98 14.07
C ASP A 39 10.99 4.49 12.81
N THR A 40 10.81 3.63 11.80
CA THR A 40 10.08 3.97 10.57
C THR A 40 8.67 3.43 10.70
N LYS A 41 7.71 4.31 10.98
CA LYS A 41 6.31 3.99 10.75
C LYS A 41 6.13 3.74 9.26
N GLY A 42 5.84 2.49 8.93
CA GLY A 42 5.44 2.09 7.60
C GLY A 42 3.92 1.96 7.54
N CYS A 43 3.42 1.90 6.31
CA CYS A 43 1.99 1.94 6.05
C CYS A 43 1.29 0.74 6.68
N ASP A 44 0.33 1.04 7.53
CA ASP A 44 -0.49 0.06 8.21
C ASP A 44 -1.56 -0.48 7.27
N ILE A 45 -1.82 -1.79 7.28
CA ILE A 45 -2.89 -2.39 6.51
C ILE A 45 -4.26 -1.75 6.81
N ARG A 46 -4.45 -1.20 8.03
CA ARG A 46 -5.63 -0.43 8.43
C ARG A 46 -5.87 0.80 7.56
N GLU A 47 -4.84 1.36 6.91
CA GLU A 47 -5.00 2.48 5.98
C GLU A 47 -5.69 2.08 4.67
N LEU A 48 -5.66 0.80 4.30
CA LEU A 48 -6.39 0.31 3.13
C LEU A 48 -7.91 0.42 3.29
N LYS A 49 -8.43 0.56 4.52
CA LYS A 49 -9.88 0.67 4.80
C LYS A 49 -10.54 1.84 4.07
N ASP A 50 -9.79 2.92 3.82
CA ASP A 50 -10.30 4.13 3.20
C ASP A 50 -10.13 4.10 1.66
N LEU A 51 -9.39 3.12 1.13
CA LEU A 51 -9.15 2.91 -0.30
C LEU A 51 -10.30 2.13 -0.98
N ASN A 52 -11.53 2.57 -0.72
CA ASN A 52 -12.77 1.93 -1.20
C ASN A 52 -12.97 1.98 -2.73
N LYS A 53 -12.13 2.72 -3.45
CA LYS A 53 -12.17 2.84 -4.91
C LYS A 53 -11.19 1.91 -5.61
N LEU A 54 -10.47 1.07 -4.86
CA LEU A 54 -9.58 0.07 -5.42
C LEU A 54 -10.36 -0.95 -6.26
N GLN A 55 -9.80 -1.26 -7.41
CA GLN A 55 -10.32 -2.20 -8.39
C GLN A 55 -9.18 -3.06 -8.92
N GLY A 56 -9.49 -4.29 -9.30
CA GLY A 56 -8.53 -5.26 -9.82
C GLY A 56 -7.94 -6.13 -8.72
N GLU A 57 -6.64 -6.39 -8.82
CA GLU A 57 -5.91 -7.35 -7.98
C GLU A 57 -4.95 -6.63 -7.03
N LEU A 58 -5.01 -7.00 -5.74
CA LEU A 58 -4.11 -6.53 -4.69
C LEU A 58 -3.35 -7.72 -4.10
N SER A 59 -2.02 -7.71 -4.20
CA SER A 59 -1.14 -8.63 -3.50
C SER A 59 -0.68 -7.99 -2.19
N ILE A 60 -0.93 -8.63 -1.06
CA ILE A 60 -0.44 -8.20 0.26
C ILE A 60 0.74 -9.08 0.65
N GLN A 61 1.83 -8.45 1.09
CA GLN A 61 3.02 -9.10 1.61
C GLN A 61 3.26 -8.58 3.03
N GLY A 62 3.27 -9.48 4.01
CA GLY A 62 3.70 -9.21 5.38
C GLY A 62 5.13 -9.64 5.64
#